data_AF-A0A369UU23-F1
#
_entry.id   AF-A0A369UU23-F1
#
_cell.length_a   1.000
_cell.length_b   1.000
_cell.length_c   1.000
_cell.angle_alpha   90.00
_cell.angle_beta   90.00
_cell.angle_gamma   90.00
#
_symmetry.space_group_name_H-M   'P 1'
#
loop_
_entity.id
_entity.type
_entity.pdbx_description
1 polymer ?
#
loop_
_entity_poly.entity_id
_entity_poly.type
_entity_poly.pdbx_seq_one_letter_code
_entity_poly.pdbx_strand_id
1 'polypeptide(L)' 'MGKSMDRGVEDRWLEARANLLALVGGREPVTCLIPEWESVDLAMGLRWLQASIYEGFLVGYQGADDGAGVTIRFEISEP' A
#
# COMPACT_ATOMS: atom_id res chain seq x y z
N MET A 1 21.41 -23.61 -1.08
CA MET A 1 20.02 -23.71 -1.56
C MET A 1 19.18 -22.79 -0.70
N GLY A 2 18.68 -21.68 -1.24
CA GLY A 2 17.93 -20.68 -0.46
C GLY A 2 17.75 -19.39 -1.23
N LYS A 3 16.91 -19.41 -2.29
CA LYS A 3 16.54 -18.22 -3.10
C LYS A 3 15.15 -18.34 -3.74
N SER A 4 14.22 -19.05 -3.08
CA SER A 4 12.83 -19.14 -3.59
C SER A 4 11.82 -18.33 -2.79
N MET A 5 12.12 -17.96 -1.54
CA MET A 5 11.17 -17.23 -0.69
C MET A 5 11.19 -15.71 -0.95
N ASP A 6 12.37 -15.13 -1.23
CA ASP A 6 12.54 -13.68 -1.41
C ASP A 6 11.89 -13.12 -2.69
N ARG A 7 11.91 -13.87 -3.81
CA ARG A 7 11.33 -13.36 -5.07
C ARG A 7 9.83 -13.11 -4.97
N GLY A 8 9.09 -14.03 -4.33
CA GLY A 8 7.64 -13.92 -4.24
C GLY A 8 7.16 -12.77 -3.35
N VAL A 9 7.94 -12.33 -2.36
CA VAL A 9 7.57 -11.18 -1.53
C VAL A 9 7.97 -9.85 -2.17
N GLU A 10 9.12 -9.82 -2.83
CA GLU A 10 9.57 -8.64 -3.59
C GLU A 10 8.66 -8.36 -4.78
N ASP A 11 8.26 -9.39 -5.54
CA ASP A 11 7.32 -9.25 -6.66
C ASP A 11 5.95 -8.73 -6.18
N ARG A 12 5.43 -9.27 -5.06
CA ARG A 12 4.18 -8.78 -4.44
C ARG A 12 4.27 -7.33 -4.04
N TRP A 13 5.39 -6.90 -3.46
CA TRP A 13 5.61 -5.50 -3.12
C TRP A 13 5.66 -4.61 -4.36
N LEU A 14 6.43 -5.00 -5.38
CA LEU A 14 6.55 -4.22 -6.62
C LEU A 14 5.20 -4.07 -7.33
N GLU A 15 4.41 -5.14 -7.38
CA GLU A 15 3.05 -5.14 -7.93
C GLU A 15 2.13 -4.21 -7.13
N ALA A 16 2.09 -4.37 -5.81
CA ALA A 16 1.24 -3.56 -4.94
C ALA A 16 1.60 -2.06 -5.03
N ARG A 17 2.90 -1.74 -5.05
CA ARG A 17 3.40 -0.36 -5.24
C ARG A 17 2.98 0.21 -6.59
N ALA A 18 3.16 -0.54 -7.67
CA ALA A 18 2.81 -0.09 -9.02
C ALA A 18 1.30 0.19 -9.13
N ASN A 19 0.48 -0.72 -8.62
CA ASN A 19 -0.97 -0.59 -8.63
C ASN A 19 -1.45 0.61 -7.80
N LEU A 20 -0.89 0.82 -6.62
CA LEU A 20 -1.26 1.95 -5.76
C LEU A 20 -0.87 3.30 -6.38
N LEU A 21 0.34 3.40 -6.95
CA LEU A 21 0.78 4.62 -7.65
C LEU A 21 -0.05 4.90 -8.90
N ALA A 22 -0.44 3.86 -9.64
CA ALA A 22 -1.34 4.00 -10.78
C ALA A 22 -2.72 4.50 -10.35
N LEU A 23 -3.24 4.02 -9.21
CA LEU A 23 -4.51 4.46 -8.64
C LEU A 23 -4.47 5.94 -8.25
N VAL A 24 -3.39 6.39 -7.60
CA VAL A 24 -3.20 7.80 -7.25
C VAL A 24 -3.12 8.67 -8.52
N GLY A 25 -2.44 8.18 -9.56
CA GLY A 25 -2.39 8.86 -10.86
C GLY A 25 -1.70 10.22 -10.82
N GLY A 26 -0.76 10.43 -9.87
CA GLY A 26 -0.06 11.70 -9.68
C GLY A 26 -0.91 12.85 -9.13
N ARG A 27 -2.14 12.56 -8.67
CA ARG A 27 -2.99 13.55 -8.00
C ARG A 27 -2.44 13.86 -6.62
N GLU A 28 -2.54 15.11 -6.22
CA GLU A 28 -2.21 15.59 -4.88
C GLU A 28 -3.29 16.55 -4.40
N PRO A 29 -3.55 16.62 -3.08
CA PRO A 29 -2.98 15.83 -2.00
C PRO A 29 -3.44 14.36 -1.99
N VAL A 30 -2.62 13.49 -1.38
CA VAL A 30 -2.95 12.08 -1.12
C VAL A 30 -2.95 11.81 0.37
N THR A 31 -4.04 11.27 0.87
CA THR A 31 -4.20 10.87 2.27
C THR A 31 -4.34 9.36 2.36
N CYS A 32 -3.57 8.75 3.24
CA CYS A 32 -3.57 7.32 3.50
C CYS A 32 -4.17 7.04 4.87
N LEU A 33 -5.16 6.15 4.93
CA LEU A 33 -5.82 5.70 6.15
C LEU A 33 -5.36 4.28 6.45
N ILE A 34 -4.47 4.15 7.44
CA ILE A 34 -3.99 2.87 7.97
C ILE A 34 -4.87 2.51 9.17
N PRO A 35 -5.31 1.24 9.33
CA PRO A 35 -6.09 0.83 10.49
C PRO A 35 -5.40 1.22 11.82
N GLU A 36 -6.18 1.79 12.75
CA GLU A 36 -5.73 2.19 14.09
C GLU A 36 -4.70 3.34 14.14
N TRP A 37 -4.38 3.96 13.01
CA TRP A 37 -3.43 5.06 12.91
C TRP A 37 -4.13 6.38 12.57
N GLU A 38 -3.45 7.50 12.82
CA GLU A 38 -3.83 8.78 12.21
C GLU A 38 -3.62 8.76 10.70
N SER A 39 -4.29 9.65 9.98
CA SER A 39 -4.12 9.78 8.54
C SER A 39 -2.70 10.20 8.20
N VAL A 40 -2.05 9.48 7.27
CA VAL A 40 -0.67 9.74 6.86
C VAL A 40 -0.60 10.12 5.39
N ASP A 41 0.56 10.59 4.94
CA ASP A 41 0.81 10.87 3.53
C ASP A 41 1.08 9.59 2.71
N LEU A 42 1.17 9.74 1.39
CA LEU A 42 1.49 8.63 0.48
C LEU A 42 2.85 7.98 0.77
N ALA A 43 3.85 8.75 1.19
CA ALA A 43 5.19 8.22 1.44
C ALA A 43 5.18 7.27 2.64
N MET A 44 4.49 7.64 3.72
CA MET A 44 4.33 6.79 4.89
C MET A 44 3.40 5.61 4.60
N GLY A 45 2.31 5.81 3.85
CA GLY A 45 1.43 4.72 3.41
C GLY A 45 2.16 3.63 2.62
N LEU A 46 3.05 4.02 1.70
CA LEU A 46 3.89 3.09 0.95
C LEU A 46 4.89 2.34 1.83
N ARG A 47 5.50 3.02 2.82
CA ARG A 47 6.42 2.37 3.76
C ARG A 47 5.72 1.32 4.60
N TRP A 48 4.53 1.64 5.09
CA TRP A 48 3.72 0.71 5.86
C TRP A 48 3.30 -0.49 5.01
N LEU A 49 2.80 -0.27 3.78
CA LEU A 49 2.43 -1.34 2.85
C LEU A 49 3.60 -2.28 2.58
N GLN A 50 4.80 -1.73 2.36
CA GLN A 50 6.01 -2.53 2.18
C GLN A 50 6.30 -3.39 3.41
N ALA A 51 6.32 -2.79 4.61
CA ALA A 51 6.60 -3.51 5.85
C ALA A 51 5.61 -4.66 6.06
N SER A 52 4.31 -4.42 5.90
CA SER A 52 3.27 -5.43 6.07
C SER A 52 3.42 -6.60 5.08
N ILE A 53 3.73 -6.34 3.81
CA ILE A 53 3.97 -7.40 2.81
C ILE A 53 5.20 -8.24 3.18
N TYR A 54 6.28 -7.59 3.64
CA TYR A 54 7.51 -8.27 4.05
C TYR A 54 7.36 -9.07 5.34
N GLU A 55 6.44 -8.67 6.22
CA GLU A 55 6.01 -9.44 7.40
C GLU A 55 5.08 -10.61 7.05
N GLY A 56 4.59 -10.67 5.81
CA GLY A 56 3.79 -11.77 5.29
C GLY A 56 2.28 -11.52 5.30
N PHE A 57 1.82 -10.32 5.65
CA PHE A 57 0.41 -9.96 5.61
C PHE A 57 -0.11 -9.78 4.19
N LEU A 58 -1.41 -10.05 4.02
CA LEU A 58 -2.16 -9.65 2.83
C LEU A 58 -2.77 -8.28 3.08
N VAL A 59 -2.47 -7.32 2.21
CA VAL A 59 -2.94 -5.93 2.34
C VAL A 59 -3.81 -5.58 1.15
N GLY A 60 -5.07 -5.27 1.42
CA GLY A 60 -5.99 -4.65 0.47
C GLY A 60 -5.96 -3.12 0.60
N TYR A 61 -6.40 -2.43 -0.45
CA TYR A 61 -6.65 -0.99 -0.37
C TYR A 61 -7.72 -0.54 -1.36
N GLN A 62 -8.38 0.57 -1.02
CA GLN A 62 -9.38 1.23 -1.85
C GLN A 62 -9.04 2.71 -1.99
N GLY A 63 -9.20 3.23 -3.20
CA GLY A 63 -9.01 4.66 -3.49
C GLY A 63 -10.34 5.37 -3.71
N ALA A 64 -10.48 6.54 -3.12
CA ALA A 64 -11.56 7.48 -3.39
C ALA A 64 -10.97 8.83 -3.82
N ASP A 65 -11.48 9.38 -4.92
CA ASP A 65 -11.14 10.73 -5.42
C ASP A 65 -12.39 11.60 -5.25
N ASP A 66 -12.26 12.69 -4.48
CA ASP A 66 -13.35 13.63 -4.22
C ASP A 66 -13.19 14.95 -4.99
N GLY A 67 -12.21 15.03 -5.90
CA GLY A 67 -11.86 16.23 -6.66
C GLY A 67 -10.98 17.23 -5.89
N ALA A 68 -10.86 17.10 -4.56
CA ALA A 68 -9.93 17.86 -3.75
C ALA A 68 -8.64 17.09 -3.45
N GLY A 69 -8.67 15.76 -3.52
CA GLY A 69 -7.52 14.89 -3.39
C GLY A 69 -7.88 13.41 -3.51
N VAL A 70 -6.92 12.54 -3.24
CA VAL A 70 -7.12 11.08 -3.24
C VAL A 70 -6.98 10.54 -1.82
N THR A 71 -7.98 9.82 -1.35
CA THR A 71 -7.91 9.06 -0.10
C THR A 71 -7.71 7.58 -0.39
N ILE A 72 -6.66 6.98 0.17
CA ILE A 72 -6.37 5.56 0.12
C ILE A 72 -6.69 4.96 1.49
N ARG A 73 -7.59 3.97 1.55
CA ARG A 73 -7.88 3.21 2.77
C ARG A 73 -7.23 1.84 2.66
N PHE A 74 -6.37 1.50 3.62
CA PHE A 74 -5.75 0.19 3.73
C PHE A 74 -6.54 -0.76 4.63
N GLU A 75 -6.47 -2.05 4.33
CA GLU A 75 -7.07 -3.12 5.11
C GLU A 75 -6.09 -4.30 5.18
N ILE A 76 -5.80 -4.80 6.38
CA ILE A 76 -5.04 -6.04 6.57
C ILE A 76 -6.01 -7.21 6.59
N SER A 77 -5.62 -8.31 5.93
CA SER A 77 -6.23 -9.62 6.08
C SER A 77 -5.19 -10.63 6.57
N GLU A 78 -5.61 -11.54 7.44
CA GLU A 78 -4.81 -12.71 7.78
C GLU A 78 -4.73 -13.64 6.54
N PRO A 79 -3.57 -14.27 6.28
CA PRO A 79 -3.36 -15.13 5.12
C PRO A 79 -4.17 -16.43 5.13
#